data_AF-A0A2T9ZYK8-F1
#
_entry.id   AF-A0A2T9ZYK8-F1
#
_cell.length_a   1.000
_cell.length_b   1.000
_cell.length_c   1.000
_cell.angle_alpha   90.00
_cell.angle_beta   90.00
_cell.angle_gamma   90.00
#
_symmetry.space_group_name_H-M   'P 1'
#
loop_
_entity.id
_entity.type
_entity.pdbx_description
1 polymer ?
#
loop_
_entity_poly.entity_id
_entity_poly.type
_entity_poly.pdbx_seq_one_letter_code
_entity_poly.pdbx_strand_id
1 'polypeptide(L)'
;MNKPAAYISLKRNKTSSYQIRQFAITIDDTVVGKIRSGETKQFKVPSGTHAIGVKIDLYKSQPLQIELKPEQTLDLECGDRSPESIKEAFTLKGIEKSLNSLIKPKQYLYVQPVGHSASQLTPHKPKPRVKPPQEAQTVRKSCTVFISYRRDDSREITGRICDRLNSEFGKQAIFRDVDSIPAGVDFRKHINKTIDQCSMLVAIIGDKWLDAKNRKGERRLDLPNDHLRVEIETALKKEVPVIPVLVKNGVMPDEEELPEGLKPLAYRNAIPIPEEPFFHNGVDLLIKEMSKGFSPSKPARQSNRNAFCIYCGNEIMPGNKFCIQCGKPV
;
A
#
# COMPACT_ATOMS: atom_id res chain seq x y z
N MET A 1 -34.28 -1.60 26.50
CA MET A 1 -33.48 -1.65 27.75
C MET A 1 -32.06 -1.24 27.41
N ASN A 2 -31.55 -0.11 27.95
CA ASN A 2 -30.17 0.30 27.75
C ASN A 2 -29.26 -0.71 28.47
N LYS A 3 -28.41 -1.41 27.72
CA LYS A 3 -27.39 -2.26 28.34
C LYS A 3 -26.44 -1.38 29.17
N PRO A 4 -26.05 -1.80 30.38
CA PRO A 4 -25.09 -1.06 31.20
C PRO A 4 -23.76 -0.92 30.44
N ALA A 5 -23.10 0.21 30.63
CA ALA A 5 -21.90 0.55 29.88
C ALA A 5 -20.65 -0.15 30.45
N ALA A 6 -19.75 -0.52 29.56
CA ALA A 6 -18.38 -0.93 29.82
C ALA A 6 -17.42 0.03 29.08
N TYR A 7 -16.12 -0.14 29.30
CA TYR A 7 -15.10 0.69 28.70
C TYR A 7 -13.95 -0.15 28.15
N ILE A 8 -13.40 0.29 27.02
CA ILE A 8 -12.11 -0.21 26.54
C ILE A 8 -11.10 0.94 26.61
N SER A 9 -9.92 0.69 27.16
CA SER A 9 -8.78 1.60 27.13
C SER A 9 -7.79 1.05 26.11
N LEU A 10 -7.60 1.73 25.00
CA LEU A 10 -6.75 1.28 23.90
C LEU A 10 -5.50 2.15 23.82
N LYS A 11 -4.32 1.55 23.97
CA LYS A 11 -3.01 2.18 23.74
C LYS A 11 -2.47 1.82 22.36
N ARG A 12 -1.97 2.79 21.60
CA ARG A 12 -1.23 2.51 20.36
C ARG A 12 0.27 2.52 20.63
N ASN A 13 0.94 1.42 20.30
CA ASN A 13 2.40 1.31 20.40
C ASN A 13 3.09 2.19 19.34
N LYS A 14 4.30 2.68 19.66
CA LYS A 14 5.10 3.50 18.75
C LYS A 14 5.88 2.59 17.79
N THR A 15 5.76 2.84 16.50
CA THR A 15 6.48 2.13 15.42
C THR A 15 7.20 3.14 14.52
N SER A 16 8.20 2.71 13.73
CA SER A 16 8.92 3.63 12.82
C SER A 16 8.10 4.02 11.59
N SER A 17 7.19 3.17 11.18
CA SER A 17 6.25 3.44 10.10
C SER A 17 4.99 4.12 10.63
N TYR A 18 4.47 5.12 9.92
CA TYR A 18 3.15 5.73 10.18
C TYR A 18 3.02 6.50 11.50
N GLN A 19 4.08 7.16 11.99
CA GLN A 19 4.01 8.00 13.19
C GLN A 19 2.97 9.14 13.08
N ILE A 20 2.72 9.62 11.85
CA ILE A 20 1.82 10.75 11.56
C ILE A 20 0.37 10.29 11.29
N ARG A 21 0.15 9.06 10.78
CA ARG A 21 -1.21 8.56 10.47
C ARG A 21 -1.90 8.03 11.72
N GLN A 22 -3.20 8.27 11.88
CA GLN A 22 -4.01 7.75 12.98
C GLN A 22 -4.68 6.42 12.61
N PHE A 23 -4.75 5.48 13.55
CA PHE A 23 -5.54 4.26 13.37
C PHE A 23 -7.01 4.57 13.67
N ALA A 24 -7.92 4.21 12.78
CA ALA A 24 -9.35 4.23 13.07
C ALA A 24 -9.73 2.96 13.86
N ILE A 25 -10.43 3.15 14.96
CA ILE A 25 -10.85 2.09 15.87
C ILE A 25 -12.25 1.64 15.46
N THR A 26 -12.44 0.34 15.33
CA THR A 26 -13.72 -0.26 14.93
C THR A 26 -14.28 -1.12 16.06
N ILE A 27 -15.56 -0.95 16.36
CA ILE A 27 -16.35 -1.82 17.23
C ILE A 27 -17.49 -2.36 16.38
N ASP A 28 -17.59 -3.68 16.25
CA ASP A 28 -18.58 -4.35 15.39
C ASP A 28 -18.60 -3.75 13.97
N ASP A 29 -17.39 -3.55 13.43
CA ASP A 29 -17.10 -2.93 12.13
C ASP A 29 -17.49 -1.45 11.96
N THR A 30 -18.02 -0.81 13.00
CA THR A 30 -18.35 0.62 13.00
C THR A 30 -17.17 1.42 13.53
N VAL A 31 -16.79 2.51 12.85
CA VAL A 31 -15.69 3.38 13.30
C VAL A 31 -16.18 4.25 14.47
N VAL A 32 -15.54 4.10 15.63
CA VAL A 32 -15.90 4.83 16.86
C VAL A 32 -14.92 5.95 17.23
N GLY A 33 -13.74 5.98 16.59
CA GLY A 33 -12.74 7.01 16.84
C GLY A 33 -11.42 6.75 16.13
N LYS A 34 -10.42 7.60 16.41
CA LYS A 34 -9.07 7.52 15.86
C LYS A 34 -8.01 7.66 16.96
N ILE A 35 -6.86 7.01 16.79
CA ILE A 35 -5.75 7.02 17.76
C ILE A 35 -4.38 7.25 17.09
N ARG A 36 -3.63 8.21 17.60
CA ARG A 36 -2.27 8.61 17.17
C ARG A 36 -1.22 7.63 17.70
N SER A 37 -0.03 7.66 17.10
CA SER A 37 1.10 6.85 17.57
C SER A 37 1.46 7.23 19.02
N GLY A 38 1.60 6.23 19.90
CA GLY A 38 1.88 6.44 21.33
C GLY A 38 0.73 6.95 22.18
N GLU A 39 -0.45 7.20 21.60
CA GLU A 39 -1.62 7.71 22.30
C GLU A 39 -2.40 6.58 22.99
N THR A 40 -3.08 6.90 24.10
CA THR A 40 -4.05 6.03 24.76
C THR A 40 -5.42 6.70 24.74
N LYS A 41 -6.47 5.98 24.37
CA LYS A 41 -7.86 6.49 24.40
C LYS A 41 -8.83 5.49 25.00
N GLN A 42 -9.82 6.01 25.72
CA GLN A 42 -10.91 5.23 26.27
C GLN A 42 -12.18 5.37 25.43
N PHE A 43 -12.90 4.26 25.22
CA PHE A 43 -14.15 4.22 24.48
C PHE A 43 -15.22 3.54 25.32
N LYS A 44 -16.41 4.15 25.36
CA LYS A 44 -17.60 3.57 25.99
C LYS A 44 -18.22 2.55 25.06
N VAL A 45 -18.44 1.34 25.55
CA VAL A 45 -18.97 0.20 24.78
C VAL A 45 -20.12 -0.41 25.58
N PRO A 46 -21.25 -0.80 24.97
CA PRO A 46 -22.27 -1.58 25.67
C PRO A 46 -21.68 -2.87 26.28
N SER A 47 -22.28 -3.40 27.33
CA SER A 47 -21.93 -4.73 27.81
C SER A 47 -22.36 -5.83 26.82
N GLY A 48 -21.60 -6.93 26.79
CA GLY A 48 -21.80 -8.06 25.90
C GLY A 48 -20.63 -8.31 24.94
N THR A 49 -20.88 -9.15 23.93
CA THR A 49 -19.85 -9.56 22.97
C THR A 49 -19.64 -8.52 21.88
N HIS A 50 -18.38 -8.14 21.66
CA HIS A 50 -17.99 -7.16 20.65
C HIS A 50 -16.73 -7.59 19.89
N ALA A 51 -16.67 -7.18 18.63
CA ALA A 51 -15.50 -7.33 17.77
C ALA A 51 -14.71 -6.01 17.71
N ILE A 52 -13.57 -5.94 18.40
CA ILE A 52 -12.72 -4.75 18.46
C ILE A 52 -11.59 -4.86 17.45
N GLY A 53 -11.42 -3.85 16.60
CA GLY A 53 -10.36 -3.83 15.60
C GLY A 53 -9.77 -2.44 15.39
N VAL A 54 -8.68 -2.39 14.65
CA VAL A 54 -8.12 -1.15 14.12
C VAL A 54 -7.95 -1.25 12.63
N LYS A 55 -8.04 -0.10 11.95
CA LYS A 55 -7.75 0.01 10.53
C LYS A 55 -6.94 1.27 10.24
N ILE A 56 -6.05 1.15 9.26
CA ILE A 56 -5.35 2.28 8.65
C ILE A 56 -5.31 1.99 7.16
N ASP A 57 -5.75 2.95 6.36
CA ASP A 57 -5.81 2.83 4.92
C ASP A 57 -6.55 1.55 4.45
N LEU A 58 -5.85 0.67 3.73
CA LEU A 58 -6.37 -0.61 3.22
C LEU A 58 -6.21 -1.78 4.21
N TYR A 59 -5.50 -1.57 5.32
CA TYR A 59 -5.22 -2.60 6.31
C TYR A 59 -6.28 -2.57 7.42
N LYS A 60 -6.73 -3.76 7.82
CA LYS A 60 -7.59 -3.99 8.98
C LYS A 60 -6.96 -5.09 9.84
N SER A 61 -6.96 -4.91 11.15
CA SER A 61 -6.56 -5.98 12.06
C SER A 61 -7.54 -7.14 11.98
N GLN A 62 -7.09 -8.34 12.37
CA GLN A 62 -8.04 -9.34 12.86
C GLN A 62 -8.77 -8.73 14.07
N PRO A 63 -10.11 -8.73 14.09
CA PRO A 63 -10.85 -8.21 15.21
C PRO A 63 -10.69 -9.14 16.42
N LEU A 64 -10.37 -8.55 17.57
CA LEU A 64 -10.36 -9.21 18.86
C LEU A 64 -11.81 -9.35 19.34
N GLN A 65 -12.25 -10.60 19.51
CA GLN A 65 -13.56 -10.90 20.08
C GLN A 65 -13.45 -10.82 21.61
N ILE A 66 -14.23 -9.95 22.24
CA ILE A 66 -14.23 -9.76 23.70
C ILE A 66 -15.67 -9.78 24.22
N GLU A 67 -15.84 -10.24 25.46
CA GLU A 67 -17.10 -10.11 26.20
C GLU A 67 -16.90 -9.11 27.34
N LEU A 68 -17.65 -8.01 27.32
CA LEU A 68 -17.57 -6.95 28.32
C LEU A 68 -18.68 -7.09 29.35
N LYS A 69 -18.31 -7.20 30.63
CA LYS A 69 -19.24 -7.16 31.76
C LYS A 69 -19.67 -5.72 32.05
N PRO A 70 -20.86 -5.50 32.65
CA PRO A 70 -21.28 -4.18 33.12
C PRO A 70 -20.18 -3.51 33.97
N GLU A 71 -19.91 -2.23 33.72
CA GLU A 71 -18.92 -1.40 34.43
C GLU A 71 -17.46 -1.87 34.34
N GLN A 72 -17.17 -2.88 33.52
CA GLN A 72 -15.80 -3.35 33.28
C GLN A 72 -15.02 -2.34 32.45
N THR A 73 -13.74 -2.16 32.79
CA THR A 73 -12.75 -1.52 31.90
C THR A 73 -11.74 -2.57 31.46
N LEU A 74 -11.53 -2.70 30.15
CA LEU A 74 -10.54 -3.63 29.58
C LEU A 74 -9.39 -2.85 28.93
N ASP A 75 -8.16 -3.15 29.33
CA ASP A 75 -6.96 -2.55 28.76
C ASP A 75 -6.47 -3.36 27.56
N LEU A 76 -6.38 -2.68 26.42
CA LEU A 76 -5.97 -3.22 25.14
C LEU A 76 -4.79 -2.41 24.59
N GLU A 77 -3.97 -3.05 23.77
CA GLU A 77 -3.00 -2.39 22.93
C GLU A 77 -3.22 -2.70 21.45
N CYS A 78 -2.81 -1.76 20.60
CA CYS A 78 -2.84 -1.92 19.16
C CYS A 78 -1.56 -1.38 18.52
N GLY A 79 -1.28 -1.83 17.31
CA GLY A 79 -0.09 -1.43 16.57
C GLY A 79 -0.07 -2.07 15.20
N ASP A 80 0.94 -1.72 14.43
CA ASP A 80 1.34 -2.44 13.24
C ASP A 80 2.60 -3.27 13.53
N ARG A 81 2.81 -4.35 12.77
CA ARG A 81 3.96 -5.25 12.94
C ARG A 81 5.21 -4.79 12.17
N SER A 82 5.35 -3.49 11.89
CA SER A 82 6.53 -2.95 11.22
C SER A 82 7.75 -2.88 12.16
N PRO A 83 8.97 -2.72 11.60
CA PRO A 83 10.17 -2.46 12.38
C PRO A 83 10.03 -1.22 13.27
N GLU A 84 10.66 -1.21 14.44
CA GLU A 84 10.61 -0.11 15.40
C GLU A 84 11.53 1.05 15.01
N SER A 85 12.53 0.79 14.16
CA SER A 85 13.43 1.81 13.59
C SER A 85 13.82 1.49 12.14
N ILE A 86 14.25 2.50 11.40
CA ILE A 86 14.82 2.35 10.04
C ILE A 86 16.03 1.41 10.07
N LYS A 87 16.90 1.51 11.10
CA LYS A 87 18.02 0.58 11.28
C LYS A 87 17.56 -0.86 11.45
N GLU A 88 16.49 -1.09 12.21
CA GLU A 88 15.90 -2.43 12.35
C GLU A 88 15.29 -2.91 11.03
N ALA A 89 14.69 -2.03 10.24
CA ALA A 89 14.08 -2.37 8.95
C ALA A 89 15.07 -2.99 7.95
N PHE A 90 16.35 -2.60 8.01
CA PHE A 90 17.43 -3.18 7.20
C PHE A 90 18.10 -4.42 7.81
N THR A 91 17.66 -4.87 8.99
CA THR A 91 18.11 -6.15 9.56
C THR A 91 17.30 -7.31 8.99
N LEU A 92 17.87 -8.51 8.99
CA LEU A 92 17.14 -9.76 8.66
C LEU A 92 15.79 -9.87 9.40
N LYS A 93 15.75 -9.45 10.68
CA LYS A 93 14.56 -9.48 11.52
C LYS A 93 13.51 -8.43 11.11
N GLY A 94 13.93 -7.23 10.70
CA GLY A 94 13.02 -6.19 10.20
C GLY A 94 12.49 -6.49 8.80
N ILE A 95 13.32 -7.11 7.96
CA ILE A 95 12.93 -7.62 6.64
C ILE A 95 11.91 -8.75 6.81
N GLU A 96 12.13 -9.69 7.74
CA GLU A 96 11.18 -10.77 8.05
C GLU A 96 9.83 -10.25 8.59
N LYS A 97 9.85 -9.24 9.47
CA LYS A 97 8.63 -8.55 9.94
C LYS A 97 7.87 -7.90 8.78
N SER A 98 8.58 -7.25 7.87
CA SER A 98 8.00 -6.62 6.68
C SER A 98 7.47 -7.64 5.67
N LEU A 99 8.14 -8.77 5.48
CA LEU A 99 7.65 -9.85 4.62
C LEU A 99 6.41 -10.53 5.23
N ASN A 100 6.41 -10.79 6.54
CA ASN A 100 5.26 -11.39 7.22
C ASN A 100 4.03 -10.46 7.24
N SER A 101 4.21 -9.14 7.35
CA SER A 101 3.11 -8.19 7.22
C SER A 101 2.50 -8.16 5.81
N LEU A 102 3.33 -8.37 4.78
CA LEU A 102 2.90 -8.46 3.38
C LEU A 102 2.18 -9.78 3.08
N ILE A 103 2.67 -10.91 3.63
CA ILE A 103 2.12 -12.25 3.38
C ILE A 103 0.84 -12.51 4.20
N LYS A 104 0.71 -11.91 5.39
CA LYS A 104 -0.49 -12.02 6.23
C LYS A 104 -1.05 -10.62 6.55
N PRO A 105 -1.67 -9.90 5.59
CA PRO A 105 -2.10 -8.51 5.78
C PRO A 105 -3.08 -8.29 6.94
N LYS A 106 -3.92 -9.29 7.23
CA LYS A 106 -4.84 -9.27 8.38
C LYS A 106 -4.12 -9.35 9.74
N GLN A 107 -2.87 -9.81 9.72
CA GLN A 107 -1.95 -9.82 10.85
C GLN A 107 -0.94 -8.66 10.74
N TYR A 108 -1.13 -7.68 9.86
CA TYR A 108 -0.25 -6.52 9.88
C TYR A 108 -0.58 -5.62 11.05
N LEU A 109 -1.84 -5.23 11.16
CA LEU A 109 -2.37 -4.54 12.32
C LEU A 109 -2.80 -5.57 13.37
N TYR A 110 -2.64 -5.22 14.64
CA TYR A 110 -3.10 -6.03 15.75
C TYR A 110 -3.86 -5.20 16.78
N VAL A 111 -4.74 -5.90 17.49
CA VAL A 111 -5.33 -5.48 18.76
C VAL A 111 -5.20 -6.67 19.70
N GLN A 112 -4.69 -6.46 20.91
CA GLN A 112 -4.51 -7.52 21.89
C GLN A 112 -4.68 -7.00 23.32
N PRO A 113 -5.09 -7.84 24.28
CA PRO A 113 -5.20 -7.45 25.70
C PRO A 113 -3.83 -7.21 26.35
N VAL A 114 -3.80 -6.36 27.37
CA VAL A 114 -2.59 -6.07 28.17
C VAL A 114 -2.76 -6.58 29.62
N GLY A 115 -1.72 -7.24 30.14
CA GLY A 115 -1.64 -7.62 31.57
C GLY A 115 -2.80 -8.49 32.05
N HIS A 116 -3.42 -8.12 33.19
CA HIS A 116 -4.55 -8.83 33.81
C HIS A 116 -5.81 -8.92 32.93
N SER A 117 -5.87 -8.18 31.82
CA SER A 117 -6.95 -8.27 30.83
C SER A 117 -6.86 -9.55 29.98
N ALA A 118 -5.67 -10.14 29.83
CA ALA A 118 -5.47 -11.36 29.04
C ALA A 118 -6.09 -12.60 29.69
N SER A 119 -6.14 -12.65 31.03
CA SER A 119 -6.78 -13.75 31.79
C SER A 119 -8.30 -13.62 31.91
N GLN A 120 -8.90 -12.54 31.39
CA GLN A 120 -10.34 -12.28 31.43
C GLN A 120 -11.07 -12.60 30.12
N LEU A 121 -10.35 -13.06 29.08
CA LEU A 121 -10.93 -13.35 27.77
C LEU A 121 -11.36 -14.82 27.64
N THR A 122 -12.63 -15.04 27.36
CA THR A 122 -13.17 -16.32 26.89
C THR A 122 -13.05 -16.41 25.35
N PRO A 123 -12.46 -17.47 24.78
CA PRO A 123 -12.35 -17.60 23.32
C PRO A 123 -13.73 -17.82 22.68
N HIS A 124 -14.21 -16.87 21.86
CA HIS A 124 -15.48 -17.01 21.15
C HIS A 124 -15.29 -17.25 19.64
N LYS A 125 -15.97 -18.28 19.09
CA LYS A 125 -15.97 -18.61 17.65
C LYS A 125 -16.80 -17.59 16.85
N PRO A 126 -16.37 -17.16 15.65
CA PRO A 126 -17.05 -16.12 14.86
C PRO A 126 -18.36 -16.61 14.22
N LYS A 127 -19.39 -15.74 14.18
CA LYS A 127 -20.60 -15.92 13.36
C LYS A 127 -20.39 -15.43 11.92
N PRO A 128 -21.04 -16.03 10.89
CA PRO A 128 -20.87 -15.64 9.49
C PRO A 128 -21.51 -14.29 9.19
N ARG A 129 -20.89 -13.51 8.29
CA ARG A 129 -21.32 -12.15 7.93
C ARG A 129 -21.95 -12.11 6.53
N VAL A 130 -23.13 -11.50 6.42
CA VAL A 130 -23.88 -11.27 5.16
C VAL A 130 -23.29 -10.07 4.40
N LYS A 131 -23.15 -10.16 3.07
CA LYS A 131 -22.64 -9.08 2.20
C LYS A 131 -23.77 -8.10 1.81
N PRO A 132 -23.50 -6.78 1.70
CA PRO A 132 -24.45 -5.84 1.08
C PRO A 132 -24.40 -5.88 -0.46
N PRO A 133 -25.45 -5.41 -1.16
CA PRO A 133 -25.58 -5.47 -2.62
C PRO A 133 -24.69 -4.45 -3.35
N GLN A 134 -24.28 -4.78 -4.58
CA GLN A 134 -23.50 -3.92 -5.48
C GLN A 134 -24.39 -3.31 -6.57
N GLU A 135 -24.31 -2.00 -6.73
CA GLU A 135 -24.75 -1.19 -7.88
C GLU A 135 -23.63 -0.16 -8.13
N ALA A 136 -23.30 0.34 -9.33
CA ALA A 136 -23.73 0.11 -10.71
C ALA A 136 -22.54 0.48 -11.64
N GLN A 137 -22.61 0.04 -12.89
CA GLN A 137 -21.57 0.12 -13.92
C GLN A 137 -21.29 1.55 -14.41
N THR A 138 -20.01 1.91 -14.59
CA THR A 138 -19.57 3.14 -15.27
C THR A 138 -18.82 2.84 -16.57
N VAL A 139 -18.97 3.76 -17.52
CA VAL A 139 -18.49 3.77 -18.90
C VAL A 139 -17.02 3.35 -19.02
N ARG A 140 -16.71 2.44 -19.95
CA ARG A 140 -15.36 1.86 -20.15
C ARG A 140 -14.36 2.90 -20.66
N LYS A 141 -13.63 3.54 -19.75
CA LYS A 141 -12.33 4.16 -20.05
C LYS A 141 -11.41 3.11 -20.70
N SER A 142 -10.57 3.53 -21.65
CA SER A 142 -9.50 2.67 -22.18
C SER A 142 -8.65 2.15 -21.02
N CYS A 143 -8.50 0.82 -20.94
CA CYS A 143 -7.71 0.16 -19.92
C CYS A 143 -6.22 0.30 -20.25
N THR A 144 -5.64 1.47 -19.99
CA THR A 144 -4.20 1.71 -20.07
C THR A 144 -3.63 2.22 -18.74
N VAL A 145 -2.36 1.94 -18.51
CA VAL A 145 -1.58 2.31 -17.32
C VAL A 145 -0.44 3.22 -17.78
N PHE A 146 -0.29 4.38 -17.13
CA PHE A 146 0.80 5.30 -17.37
C PHE A 146 1.90 5.12 -16.31
N ILE A 147 3.14 4.90 -16.72
CA ILE A 147 4.31 4.80 -15.83
C ILE A 147 5.10 6.12 -15.89
N SER A 148 5.02 6.89 -14.81
CA SER A 148 5.80 8.12 -14.61
C SER A 148 7.06 7.81 -13.80
N TYR A 149 8.23 8.16 -14.34
CA TYR A 149 9.51 7.92 -13.68
C TYR A 149 10.57 8.93 -14.14
N ARG A 150 11.61 9.13 -13.34
CA ARG A 150 12.75 9.97 -13.70
C ARG A 150 13.88 9.10 -14.23
N ARG A 151 14.30 9.31 -15.48
CA ARG A 151 15.31 8.46 -16.14
C ARG A 151 16.66 8.43 -15.44
N ASP A 152 17.09 9.56 -14.89
CA ASP A 152 18.37 9.65 -14.17
C ASP A 152 18.30 9.06 -12.75
N ASP A 153 17.10 8.72 -12.30
CA ASP A 153 16.81 8.17 -10.98
C ASP A 153 16.61 6.65 -11.05
N SER A 154 15.72 6.15 -11.92
CA SER A 154 15.20 4.77 -11.81
C SER A 154 15.05 4.03 -13.15
N ARG A 155 15.76 4.42 -14.22
CA ARG A 155 15.60 3.84 -15.57
C ARG A 155 15.68 2.32 -15.63
N GLU A 156 16.71 1.72 -15.05
CA GLU A 156 16.96 0.28 -15.16
C GLU A 156 15.89 -0.54 -14.46
N ILE A 157 15.61 -0.24 -13.19
CA ILE A 157 14.57 -0.93 -12.41
C ILE A 157 13.18 -0.71 -12.99
N THR A 158 12.89 0.50 -13.51
CA THR A 158 11.62 0.78 -14.20
C THR A 158 11.47 -0.07 -15.45
N GLY A 159 12.54 -0.27 -16.21
CA GLY A 159 12.56 -1.17 -17.37
C GLY A 159 12.13 -2.58 -16.98
N ARG A 160 12.75 -3.14 -15.93
CA ARG A 160 12.43 -4.50 -15.43
C ARG A 160 10.98 -4.61 -14.91
N ILE A 161 10.49 -3.58 -14.22
CA ILE A 161 9.08 -3.52 -13.79
C ILE A 161 8.17 -3.54 -15.01
N CYS A 162 8.46 -2.71 -16.01
CA CYS A 162 7.68 -2.64 -17.25
C CYS A 162 7.67 -3.97 -18.00
N ASP A 163 8.79 -4.71 -18.06
CA ASP A 163 8.83 -6.03 -18.72
C ASP A 163 7.86 -7.02 -18.07
N ARG A 164 7.82 -7.03 -16.72
CA ARG A 164 6.88 -7.85 -15.95
C ARG A 164 5.43 -7.40 -16.14
N LEU A 165 5.15 -6.09 -16.11
CA LEU A 165 3.81 -5.55 -16.36
C LEU A 165 3.33 -5.81 -17.79
N ASN A 166 4.22 -5.70 -18.77
CA ASN A 166 3.95 -6.01 -20.18
C ASN A 166 3.63 -7.49 -20.39
N SER A 167 4.31 -8.38 -19.65
CA SER A 167 4.03 -9.81 -19.67
C SER A 167 2.61 -10.11 -19.15
N GLU A 168 2.19 -9.46 -18.06
CA GLU A 168 0.86 -9.71 -17.46
C GLU A 168 -0.29 -8.99 -18.20
N PHE A 169 -0.13 -7.70 -18.50
CA PHE A 169 -1.21 -6.85 -19.03
C PHE A 169 -1.16 -6.64 -20.54
N GLY A 170 -0.06 -7.05 -21.19
CA GLY A 170 0.19 -6.83 -22.60
C GLY A 170 0.83 -5.46 -22.89
N LYS A 171 1.69 -5.41 -23.92
CA LYS A 171 2.45 -4.20 -24.29
C LYS A 171 1.59 -2.98 -24.62
N GLN A 172 0.37 -3.20 -25.12
CA GLN A 172 -0.57 -2.11 -25.47
C GLN A 172 -1.25 -1.49 -24.25
N ALA A 173 -1.17 -2.14 -23.08
CA ALA A 173 -1.76 -1.63 -21.85
C ALA A 173 -0.81 -0.71 -21.07
N ILE A 174 0.51 -0.84 -21.27
CA ILE A 174 1.51 -0.12 -20.47
C ILE A 174 2.16 0.97 -21.32
N PHE A 175 1.94 2.21 -20.91
CA PHE A 175 2.57 3.39 -21.49
C PHE A 175 3.59 3.92 -20.52
N ARG A 176 4.79 4.21 -20.99
CA ARG A 176 5.84 4.85 -20.20
C ARG A 176 6.19 6.19 -20.83
N ASP A 177 6.68 7.09 -19.98
CA ASP A 177 7.39 8.35 -20.25
C ASP A 177 7.61 8.78 -21.73
N VAL A 178 7.52 10.10 -21.89
CA VAL A 178 7.62 11.10 -22.99
C VAL A 178 8.50 10.81 -24.23
N ASP A 179 9.13 9.65 -24.40
CA ASP A 179 9.83 9.27 -25.65
C ASP A 179 8.91 9.21 -26.89
N SER A 180 7.60 9.27 -26.68
CA SER A 180 6.59 9.24 -27.73
C SER A 180 5.97 10.60 -28.03
N ILE A 181 6.47 11.71 -27.45
CA ILE A 181 5.95 13.03 -27.80
C ILE A 181 6.47 13.40 -29.20
N PRO A 182 5.57 13.54 -30.20
CA PRO A 182 6.01 13.91 -31.53
C PRO A 182 6.73 15.26 -31.51
N ALA A 183 7.80 15.38 -32.29
CA ALA A 183 8.52 16.64 -32.43
C ALA A 183 7.56 17.78 -32.81
N GLY A 184 7.69 18.93 -32.14
CA GLY A 184 6.85 20.11 -32.36
C GLY A 184 5.49 20.12 -31.62
N VAL A 185 5.15 19.07 -30.86
CA VAL A 185 3.92 19.04 -30.05
C VAL A 185 4.18 19.63 -28.66
N ASP A 186 3.24 20.46 -28.17
CA ASP A 186 3.26 20.93 -26.77
C ASP A 186 3.10 19.72 -25.84
N PHE A 187 4.18 19.39 -25.12
CA PHE A 187 4.24 18.23 -24.26
C PHE A 187 3.15 18.23 -23.18
N ARG A 188 2.73 19.39 -22.69
CA ARG A 188 1.70 19.51 -21.64
C ARG A 188 0.35 19.07 -22.18
N LYS A 189 0.04 19.42 -23.43
CA LYS A 189 -1.20 18.99 -24.11
C LYS A 189 -1.17 17.48 -24.37
N HIS A 190 -0.02 16.94 -24.78
CA HIS A 190 0.14 15.51 -25.00
C HIS A 190 -0.02 14.71 -23.70
N ILE A 191 0.69 15.09 -22.62
CA ILE A 191 0.55 14.47 -21.29
C ILE A 191 -0.90 14.49 -20.81
N ASN A 192 -1.58 15.64 -20.94
CA ASN A 192 -2.98 15.75 -20.55
C ASN A 192 -3.87 14.75 -21.28
N LYS A 193 -3.70 14.62 -22.60
CA LYS A 193 -4.46 13.68 -23.44
C LYS A 193 -4.15 12.23 -23.11
N THR A 194 -2.88 11.91 -22.88
CA THR A 194 -2.46 10.54 -22.53
C THR A 194 -3.03 10.13 -21.17
N ILE A 195 -2.93 10.99 -20.16
CA ILE A 195 -3.46 10.72 -18.81
C ILE A 195 -4.99 10.62 -18.83
N ASP A 196 -5.70 11.39 -19.67
CA ASP A 196 -7.17 11.27 -19.82
C ASP A 196 -7.60 9.86 -20.24
N GLN A 197 -6.78 9.20 -21.05
CA GLN A 197 -7.04 7.88 -21.59
C GLN A 197 -6.60 6.76 -20.64
N CYS A 198 -5.84 7.09 -19.59
CA CYS A 198 -5.37 6.11 -18.64
C CYS A 198 -6.39 5.82 -17.54
N SER A 199 -6.45 4.55 -17.17
CA SER A 199 -7.21 4.06 -16.02
C SER A 199 -6.43 4.20 -14.72
N MET A 200 -5.10 4.32 -14.79
CA MET A 200 -4.21 4.40 -13.63
C MET A 200 -2.87 5.03 -14.01
N LEU A 201 -2.24 5.73 -13.08
CA LEU A 201 -0.86 6.18 -13.13
C LEU A 201 -0.04 5.47 -12.04
N VAL A 202 1.13 4.97 -12.40
CA VAL A 202 2.14 4.43 -11.48
C VAL A 202 3.31 5.41 -11.43
N ALA A 203 3.61 5.93 -10.25
CA ALA A 203 4.69 6.89 -10.04
C ALA A 203 5.90 6.18 -9.41
N ILE A 204 6.98 5.98 -10.18
CA ILE A 204 8.21 5.36 -9.67
C ILE A 204 9.03 6.41 -8.93
N ILE A 205 9.26 6.17 -7.65
CA ILE A 205 9.99 7.06 -6.73
C ILE A 205 11.27 6.33 -6.30
N GLY A 206 12.40 6.77 -6.86
CA GLY A 206 13.74 6.36 -6.43
C GLY A 206 14.35 7.31 -5.40
N ASP A 207 15.61 7.05 -5.05
CA ASP A 207 16.38 7.75 -4.02
C ASP A 207 16.70 9.21 -4.36
N LYS A 208 16.71 9.56 -5.67
CA LYS A 208 16.98 10.93 -6.14
C LYS A 208 15.71 11.64 -6.62
N TRP A 209 14.56 10.99 -6.52
CA TRP A 209 13.30 11.49 -7.07
C TRP A 209 12.96 12.89 -6.57
N LEU A 210 13.10 13.07 -5.25
CA LEU A 210 12.71 14.28 -4.52
C LEU A 210 13.67 15.44 -4.81
N ASP A 211 14.97 15.19 -4.66
CA ASP A 211 16.02 16.22 -4.69
C ASP A 211 16.71 16.36 -6.06
N ALA A 212 16.16 15.74 -7.10
CA ALA A 212 16.70 15.88 -8.45
C ALA A 212 16.80 17.35 -8.86
N LYS A 213 17.98 17.77 -9.32
CA LYS A 213 18.26 19.15 -9.73
C LYS A 213 18.37 19.30 -11.24
N ASN A 214 18.01 20.46 -11.76
CA ASN A 214 18.30 20.85 -13.14
C ASN A 214 19.77 21.30 -13.28
N ARG A 215 20.18 21.72 -14.49
CA ARG A 215 21.55 22.22 -14.75
C ARG A 215 21.91 23.48 -13.97
N LYS A 216 20.92 24.23 -13.47
CA LYS A 216 21.10 25.43 -12.65
C LYS A 216 21.14 25.13 -11.14
N GLY A 217 21.01 23.86 -10.75
CA GLY A 217 20.97 23.45 -9.34
C GLY A 217 19.60 23.61 -8.67
N GLU A 218 18.57 24.02 -9.41
CA GLU A 218 17.21 24.16 -8.90
C GLU A 218 16.54 22.78 -8.82
N ARG A 219 15.79 22.54 -7.75
CA ARG A 219 15.03 21.32 -7.57
C ARG A 219 13.95 21.20 -8.64
N ARG A 220 13.96 20.09 -9.37
CA ARG A 220 13.13 19.90 -10.57
C ARG A 220 11.64 19.90 -10.24
N LEU A 221 11.23 19.31 -9.12
CA LEU A 221 9.82 19.29 -8.72
C LEU A 221 9.25 20.69 -8.46
N ASP A 222 10.08 21.67 -8.10
CA ASP A 222 9.64 23.05 -7.89
C ASP A 222 9.45 23.80 -9.21
N LEU A 223 10.01 23.27 -10.31
CA LEU A 223 9.85 23.85 -11.64
C LEU A 223 8.48 23.47 -12.23
N PRO A 224 7.66 24.44 -12.66
CA PRO A 224 6.32 24.18 -13.19
C PRO A 224 6.32 23.42 -14.53
N ASN A 225 7.47 23.30 -15.18
CA ASN A 225 7.65 22.61 -16.45
C ASN A 225 8.38 21.26 -16.33
N ASP A 226 8.67 20.77 -15.12
CA ASP A 226 9.18 19.40 -14.98
C ASP A 226 8.08 18.40 -15.38
N HIS A 227 8.37 17.57 -16.37
CA HIS A 227 7.40 16.63 -16.94
C HIS A 227 6.79 15.72 -15.88
N LEU A 228 7.61 15.20 -14.96
CA LEU A 228 7.17 14.31 -13.89
C LEU A 228 6.17 15.00 -12.95
N ARG A 229 6.44 16.26 -12.58
CA ARG A 229 5.48 17.09 -11.83
C ARG A 229 4.17 17.23 -12.60
N VAL A 230 4.24 17.66 -13.87
CA VAL A 230 3.06 17.89 -14.71
C VAL A 230 2.21 16.62 -14.85
N GLU A 231 2.83 15.46 -15.04
CA GLU A 231 2.14 14.18 -15.13
C GLU A 231 1.36 13.84 -13.86
N ILE A 232 2.03 13.86 -12.71
CA ILE A 232 1.42 13.45 -11.44
C ILE A 232 0.37 14.48 -11.01
N GLU A 233 0.64 15.78 -11.11
CA GLU A 233 -0.35 16.84 -10.83
C GLU A 233 -1.60 16.67 -11.71
N THR A 234 -1.41 16.36 -13.00
CA THR A 234 -2.52 16.14 -13.93
C THR A 234 -3.35 14.92 -13.54
N ALA A 235 -2.71 13.80 -13.19
CA ALA A 235 -3.41 12.59 -12.76
C ALA A 235 -4.18 12.83 -11.47
N LEU A 236 -3.57 13.50 -10.48
CA LEU A 236 -4.22 13.85 -9.22
C LEU A 236 -5.43 14.77 -9.45
N LYS A 237 -5.27 15.83 -10.25
CA LYS A 237 -6.34 16.79 -10.59
C LYS A 237 -7.52 16.13 -11.31
N LYS A 238 -7.25 15.13 -12.14
CA LYS A 238 -8.25 14.38 -12.91
C LYS A 238 -8.78 13.15 -12.18
N GLU A 239 -8.40 12.98 -10.91
CA GLU A 239 -8.77 11.84 -10.07
C GLU A 239 -8.43 10.47 -10.69
N VAL A 240 -7.41 10.45 -11.56
CA VAL A 240 -6.84 9.19 -12.04
C VAL A 240 -6.14 8.53 -10.84
N PRO A 241 -6.40 7.23 -10.56
CA PRO A 241 -5.70 6.52 -9.50
C PRO A 241 -4.18 6.61 -9.67
N VAL A 242 -3.49 7.14 -8.67
CA VAL A 242 -2.02 7.20 -8.62
C VAL A 242 -1.52 6.17 -7.60
N ILE A 243 -0.69 5.23 -8.06
CA ILE A 243 0.03 4.26 -7.21
C ILE A 243 1.51 4.67 -7.15
N PRO A 244 1.99 5.22 -6.03
CA PRO A 244 3.42 5.37 -5.80
C PRO A 244 4.10 4.00 -5.68
N VAL A 245 5.26 3.86 -6.30
CA VAL A 245 6.10 2.66 -6.25
C VAL A 245 7.48 3.08 -5.79
N LEU A 246 7.91 2.58 -4.63
CA LEU A 246 9.20 2.89 -4.05
C LEU A 246 10.23 1.89 -4.55
N VAL A 247 11.30 2.39 -5.15
CA VAL A 247 12.40 1.56 -5.67
C VAL A 247 13.73 2.03 -5.07
N LYS A 248 14.74 1.15 -5.04
CA LYS A 248 16.03 1.45 -4.41
C LYS A 248 15.81 1.88 -2.95
N ASN A 249 16.42 2.99 -2.53
CA ASN A 249 16.21 3.64 -1.23
C ASN A 249 15.16 4.78 -1.30
N GLY A 250 14.28 4.76 -2.31
CA GLY A 250 13.20 5.72 -2.42
C GLY A 250 12.25 5.64 -1.23
N VAL A 251 11.85 6.80 -0.72
CA VAL A 251 10.88 6.94 0.37
C VAL A 251 9.70 7.77 -0.09
N MET A 252 8.55 7.59 0.55
CA MET A 252 7.43 8.49 0.31
C MET A 252 7.78 9.89 0.82
N PRO A 253 7.63 10.93 0.00
CA PRO A 253 7.82 12.29 0.45
C PRO A 253 6.72 12.72 1.42
N ASP A 254 7.11 13.56 2.36
CA ASP A 254 6.19 14.28 3.24
C ASP A 254 5.45 15.38 2.46
N GLU A 255 4.29 15.81 2.96
CA GLU A 255 3.46 16.82 2.27
C GLU A 255 4.20 18.15 2.12
N GLU A 256 4.97 18.54 3.13
CA GLU A 256 5.73 19.79 3.20
C GLU A 256 6.90 19.80 2.21
N GLU A 257 7.38 18.62 1.80
CA GLU A 257 8.44 18.47 0.81
C GLU A 257 7.92 18.64 -0.61
N LEU A 258 6.60 18.66 -0.83
CA LEU A 258 6.00 18.67 -2.16
C LEU A 258 5.47 20.06 -2.56
N PRO A 259 5.57 20.44 -3.84
CA PRO A 259 4.86 21.60 -4.35
C PRO A 259 3.34 21.41 -4.25
N GLU A 260 2.59 22.52 -4.20
CA GLU A 260 1.15 22.55 -3.89
C GLU A 260 0.32 21.51 -4.67
N GLY A 261 0.55 21.38 -5.99
CA GLY A 261 -0.21 20.44 -6.82
C GLY A 261 0.11 18.97 -6.58
N LEU A 262 1.25 18.65 -5.97
CA LEU A 262 1.69 17.28 -5.67
C LEU A 262 1.39 16.84 -4.25
N LYS A 263 1.07 17.74 -3.32
CA LYS A 263 0.72 17.40 -1.93
C LYS A 263 -0.23 16.20 -1.78
N PRO A 264 -1.29 16.04 -2.61
CA PRO A 264 -2.17 14.87 -2.52
C PRO A 264 -1.48 13.51 -2.78
N LEU A 265 -0.27 13.49 -3.36
CA LEU A 265 0.55 12.30 -3.54
C LEU A 265 1.01 11.69 -2.21
N ALA A 266 1.37 12.52 -1.23
CA ALA A 266 1.83 12.08 0.10
C ALA A 266 0.78 11.21 0.83
N TYR A 267 -0.48 11.39 0.46
CA TYR A 267 -1.62 10.66 1.01
C TYR A 267 -1.96 9.36 0.27
N ARG A 268 -1.24 9.02 -0.80
CA ARG A 268 -1.42 7.75 -1.55
C ARG A 268 -0.67 6.60 -0.86
N ASN A 269 -1.15 5.38 -1.07
CA ASN A 269 -0.49 4.18 -0.53
C ASN A 269 0.58 3.70 -1.50
N ALA A 270 1.82 3.63 -1.04
CA ALA A 270 2.94 3.20 -1.85
C ALA A 270 3.13 1.69 -1.82
N ILE A 271 3.68 1.14 -2.91
CA ILE A 271 4.11 -0.25 -3.01
C ILE A 271 5.64 -0.28 -3.08
N PRO A 272 6.34 -0.86 -2.10
CA PRO A 272 7.78 -1.03 -2.18
C PRO A 272 8.13 -2.17 -3.15
N ILE A 273 9.05 -1.91 -4.06
CA ILE A 273 9.71 -2.93 -4.89
C ILE A 273 11.18 -2.95 -4.47
N PRO A 274 11.56 -3.91 -3.59
CA PRO A 274 12.94 -4.04 -3.14
C PRO A 274 13.86 -4.45 -4.29
N GLU A 275 15.17 -4.32 -4.06
CA GLU A 275 16.18 -4.87 -4.94
C GLU A 275 16.21 -6.41 -4.86
N GLU A 276 17.13 -7.02 -5.61
CA GLU A 276 17.36 -8.45 -5.51
C GLU A 276 17.70 -8.84 -4.06
N PRO A 277 17.21 -9.99 -3.59
CA PRO A 277 16.48 -11.00 -4.35
C PRO A 277 14.95 -10.75 -4.49
N PHE A 278 14.37 -9.83 -3.73
CA PHE A 278 12.90 -9.77 -3.57
C PHE A 278 12.17 -8.95 -4.63
N PHE A 279 12.89 -8.47 -5.64
CA PHE A 279 12.36 -7.66 -6.74
C PHE A 279 11.07 -8.25 -7.33
N HIS A 280 11.09 -9.53 -7.65
CA HIS A 280 9.95 -10.19 -8.29
C HIS A 280 8.69 -10.24 -7.40
N ASN A 281 8.86 -10.41 -6.09
CA ASN A 281 7.74 -10.40 -5.14
C ASN A 281 7.11 -9.00 -5.02
N GLY A 282 7.94 -7.94 -5.03
CA GLY A 282 7.44 -6.56 -5.06
C GLY A 282 6.62 -6.27 -6.32
N VAL A 283 7.07 -6.75 -7.47
CA VAL A 283 6.34 -6.60 -8.73
C VAL A 283 5.04 -7.42 -8.74
N ASP A 284 5.00 -8.62 -8.16
CA ASP A 284 3.78 -9.41 -8.02
C ASP A 284 2.72 -8.67 -7.20
N LEU A 285 3.14 -7.98 -6.14
CA LEU A 285 2.25 -7.14 -5.34
C LEU A 285 1.69 -5.97 -6.16
N LEU A 286 2.53 -5.28 -6.93
CA LEU A 286 2.08 -4.22 -7.83
C LEU A 286 1.04 -4.74 -8.83
N ILE A 287 1.32 -5.86 -9.50
CA ILE A 287 0.39 -6.51 -10.44
C ILE A 287 -0.95 -6.84 -9.77
N LYS A 288 -0.90 -7.44 -8.58
CA LYS A 288 -2.10 -7.82 -7.82
C LYS A 288 -2.95 -6.61 -7.46
N GLU A 289 -2.34 -5.51 -7.02
CA GLU A 289 -3.06 -4.29 -6.67
C GLU A 289 -3.63 -3.59 -7.91
N MET A 290 -2.86 -3.50 -8.98
CA MET A 290 -3.33 -2.96 -10.26
C MET A 290 -4.56 -3.73 -10.77
N SER A 291 -4.52 -5.06 -10.70
CA SER A 291 -5.59 -5.94 -11.18
C SER A 291 -6.95 -5.75 -10.47
N LYS A 292 -6.99 -5.10 -9.30
CA LYS A 292 -8.25 -4.79 -8.61
C LYS A 292 -9.04 -3.67 -9.29
N GLY A 293 -8.33 -2.72 -9.91
CA GLY A 293 -8.91 -1.57 -10.60
C GLY A 293 -8.70 -1.60 -12.11
N PHE A 294 -8.06 -2.64 -12.63
CA PHE A 294 -7.65 -2.76 -14.02
C PHE A 294 -7.91 -4.18 -14.53
N SER A 295 -8.63 -4.30 -15.64
CA SER A 295 -8.78 -5.57 -16.36
C SER A 295 -8.45 -5.34 -17.83
N PRO A 296 -7.38 -5.94 -18.37
CA PRO A 296 -7.02 -5.73 -19.77
C PRO A 296 -8.13 -6.24 -20.70
N SER A 297 -8.38 -5.51 -21.80
CA SER A 297 -9.46 -5.80 -22.75
C SER A 297 -9.27 -7.10 -23.56
N LYS A 298 -8.08 -7.69 -23.51
CA LYS A 298 -7.79 -9.06 -23.98
C LYS A 298 -6.82 -9.70 -22.99
N PRO A 299 -7.06 -10.94 -22.52
CA PRO A 299 -6.06 -11.65 -21.74
C PRO A 299 -4.81 -11.82 -22.61
N ALA A 300 -3.65 -11.41 -22.09
CA ALA A 300 -2.39 -11.87 -22.64
C ALA A 300 -2.44 -13.40 -22.66
N ARG A 301 -2.04 -14.00 -23.80
CA ARG A 301 -1.94 -15.46 -23.97
C ARG A 301 -1.23 -15.99 -22.73
N GLN A 302 -1.83 -16.94 -22.00
CA GLN A 302 -1.26 -17.51 -20.76
C GLN A 302 0.15 -18.04 -21.03
N SER A 303 1.15 -17.18 -20.96
CA SER A 303 2.53 -17.59 -20.77
C SER A 303 2.60 -18.10 -19.35
N ASN A 304 3.26 -19.25 -19.16
CA ASN A 304 3.53 -19.81 -17.83
C ASN A 304 3.83 -18.67 -16.85
N ARG A 305 3.00 -18.53 -15.82
CA ARG A 305 3.25 -17.57 -14.75
C ARG A 305 4.45 -18.07 -13.98
N ASN A 306 5.62 -17.47 -14.20
CA ASN A 306 6.80 -17.76 -13.41
C ASN A 306 6.50 -17.33 -11.98
N ALA A 307 6.52 -18.29 -11.05
CA ALA A 307 6.42 -18.02 -9.62
C ALA A 307 7.82 -17.74 -9.08
N PHE A 308 7.96 -16.90 -8.05
CA PHE A 308 9.26 -16.54 -7.47
C PHE A 308 9.31 -16.84 -5.97
N CYS A 309 10.43 -17.39 -5.51
CA CYS A 309 10.63 -17.81 -4.14
C CYS A 309 10.66 -16.61 -3.20
N ILE A 310 9.77 -16.59 -2.20
CA ILE A 310 9.68 -15.51 -1.21
C ILE A 310 10.92 -15.39 -0.31
N TYR A 311 11.80 -16.39 -0.29
CA TYR A 311 12.99 -16.42 0.56
C TYR A 311 14.25 -15.96 -0.16
N CYS A 312 14.38 -16.27 -1.44
CA CYS A 312 15.60 -16.01 -2.19
C CYS A 312 15.37 -15.40 -3.57
N GLY A 313 14.14 -15.01 -3.93
CA GLY A 313 13.83 -14.30 -5.16
C GLY A 313 13.85 -15.10 -6.44
N ASN A 314 14.48 -16.27 -6.41
CA ASN A 314 14.68 -17.09 -7.60
C ASN A 314 13.38 -17.66 -8.14
N GLU A 315 13.35 -17.86 -9.45
CA GLU A 315 12.24 -18.50 -10.13
C GLU A 315 11.98 -19.91 -9.58
N ILE A 316 10.71 -20.21 -9.33
CA ILE A 316 10.21 -21.51 -8.93
C ILE A 316 9.76 -22.23 -10.18
N MET A 317 10.37 -23.38 -10.44
CA MET A 317 9.95 -24.24 -11.54
C MET A 317 8.47 -24.64 -11.37
N PRO A 318 7.66 -24.57 -12.43
CA PRO A 318 6.26 -24.97 -12.38
C PRO A 318 6.09 -26.39 -11.81
N GLY A 319 5.21 -26.55 -10.80
CA GLY A 319 4.95 -27.82 -10.14
C GLY A 319 5.85 -28.14 -8.94
N ASN A 320 6.90 -27.37 -8.67
CA ASN A 320 7.77 -27.60 -7.52
C ASN A 320 7.15 -27.08 -6.21
N LYS A 321 7.21 -27.92 -5.15
CA LYS A 321 6.80 -27.55 -3.78
C LYS A 321 7.89 -26.82 -2.98
N PHE A 322 9.12 -26.75 -3.52
CA PHE A 322 10.28 -26.15 -2.88
C PHE A 322 11.10 -25.37 -3.92
N CYS A 323 11.71 -24.27 -3.51
CA CYS A 323 12.64 -23.53 -4.34
C CYS A 323 13.93 -24.32 -4.50
N ILE A 324 14.30 -24.65 -5.74
CA ILE A 324 15.50 -25.44 -6.05
C ILE A 324 16.81 -24.74 -5.68
N GLN A 325 16.80 -23.41 -5.58
CA GLN A 325 18.00 -22.63 -5.25
C GLN A 325 18.28 -22.57 -3.76
N CYS A 326 17.24 -22.43 -2.92
CA CYS A 326 17.43 -22.27 -1.47
C CYS A 326 16.84 -23.40 -0.61
N GLY A 327 16.21 -24.40 -1.22
CA GLY A 327 15.59 -25.56 -0.55
C GLY A 327 14.36 -25.24 0.31
N LYS A 328 13.89 -23.98 0.32
CA LYS A 328 12.75 -23.56 1.15
C LYS A 328 11.43 -23.93 0.48
N PRO A 329 10.39 -24.26 1.26
CA PRO A 329 9.05 -24.53 0.72
C PRO A 329 8.49 -23.29 0.01
N VAL A 330 7.73 -23.53 -1.05
CA VAL A 330 7.08 -22.50 -1.89
C VAL A 330 5.75 -22.08 -1.30
#